data_AF-A0AAU3LXV9-F1
#
_entry.id   AF-A0AAU3LXV9-F1
#
_cell.length_a   1.000
_cell.length_b   1.000
_cell.length_c   1.000
_cell.angle_alpha   90.00
_cell.angle_beta   90.00
_cell.angle_gamma   90.00
#
_symmetry.space_group_name_H-M   'P 1'
#
loop_
_entity.id
_entity.type
_entity.pdbx_description
1 polymer ?
#
loop_
_entity_poly.entity_id
_entity_poly.type
_entity_poly.pdbx_seq_one_letter_code
_entity_poly.pdbx_strand_id
1 'polypeptide(L)'
;MSAPEERGALTPRPSLYSYALRLHRAEPEGRFPGKGYELPDPSEPKRQGSRSWAKTRAALTDLLGPLLLAPDPVRATERLQRQLSELTQAVRPGHIHRVVSELVLEDQARARALARCLTRAGSTSEAVCVGLSLLARLGEPEDVPYLRILGQLRVLVGPAVRALDAIDRPAGALVWLGHHAETSALRGLVDALAAGDDAAVRGWLLAVPREPGTVAPETARRIAEAVRAADLLAADGPVDAGLAAQTGWLLFRMTSLRGDWAEILLYPEAVRTYEAVVACAGDLTPTLDHYGILLSAALDLHSGPSRLHAWGPGVCEELLEELDAVLSRPEYRAVLHAEVGDAGDVGDTGSRPGTGPGIGGVAERRRIDWARRAARQPFRRLTEPAGRLRIETVVRDPVEPDTVEVRLLIDGRPLVPEFFGRGAAHPPEWLLDSGRLRATEEPHEVQLAEAHCTEGCCGALHVTIRRDGDEVVWSDWRCPPPPPSSPLHTRELPEYRFDAAAYDAEVTRAESDHSWTWPARRVARLIAVGLRDRPELLSRWDVRLGWAGTDFRDRDRTALSLLYAGEDGSSRHHLWHIPDDGTAPKERAAAVLHRLATVDPRTYGS
;
A
#
# COMPACT_ATOMS: atom_id res chain seq x y z
N MET A 1 12.75 -55.11 -26.99
CA MET A 1 12.03 -55.08 -25.70
C MET A 1 11.68 -53.62 -25.42
N SER A 2 10.53 -53.19 -25.93
CA SER A 2 9.98 -51.83 -25.81
C SER A 2 8.77 -51.94 -24.89
N ALA A 3 8.92 -51.60 -23.62
CA ALA A 3 7.87 -51.83 -22.62
C ALA A 3 7.88 -50.90 -21.37
N PRO A 4 8.92 -50.07 -21.09
CA PRO A 4 8.79 -49.05 -20.04
C PRO A 4 8.10 -47.77 -20.52
N GLU A 5 8.35 -47.33 -21.76
CA GLU A 5 7.86 -46.04 -22.29
C GLU A 5 6.37 -46.07 -22.68
N GLU A 6 5.84 -47.21 -23.15
CA GLU A 6 4.41 -47.34 -23.50
C GLU A 6 3.49 -47.42 -22.26
N ARG A 7 4.01 -47.74 -21.07
CA ARG A 7 3.21 -47.79 -19.84
C ARG A 7 2.91 -46.42 -19.24
N GLY A 8 3.72 -45.40 -19.55
CA GLY A 8 3.43 -44.00 -19.18
C GLY A 8 2.29 -43.38 -19.99
N ALA A 9 2.00 -43.91 -21.18
CA ALA A 9 0.99 -43.39 -22.10
C ALA A 9 -0.45 -43.90 -21.82
N LEU A 10 -0.62 -44.90 -20.95
CA LEU A 10 -1.90 -45.59 -20.72
C LEU A 10 -2.54 -45.34 -19.35
N THR A 11 -1.86 -44.66 -18.43
CA THR A 11 -2.50 -44.17 -17.19
C THR A 11 -3.00 -42.73 -17.40
N PRO A 12 -4.31 -42.46 -17.27
CA PRO A 12 -4.81 -41.10 -17.37
C PRO A 12 -4.11 -40.22 -16.33
N ARG A 13 -3.58 -39.08 -16.78
CA ARG A 13 -2.95 -38.10 -15.87
C ARG A 13 -3.95 -37.74 -14.77
N PRO A 14 -3.58 -37.86 -13.48
CA PRO A 14 -4.47 -37.51 -12.39
C PRO A 14 -4.84 -36.02 -12.47
N SER A 15 -6.05 -35.65 -12.05
CA SER A 15 -6.45 -34.25 -12.00
C SER A 15 -5.53 -33.48 -11.04
N LEU A 16 -5.28 -32.19 -11.32
CA LEU A 16 -4.42 -31.37 -10.47
C LEU A 16 -4.99 -31.23 -9.05
N TYR A 17 -6.33 -31.23 -8.91
CA TYR A 17 -6.99 -31.29 -7.62
C TYR A 17 -6.65 -32.58 -6.86
N SER A 18 -6.79 -33.75 -7.51
CA SER A 18 -6.47 -35.04 -6.87
C SER A 18 -4.99 -35.13 -6.47
N TYR A 19 -4.10 -34.54 -7.27
CA TYR A 19 -2.68 -34.44 -6.97
C TYR A 19 -2.41 -33.55 -5.76
N ALA A 20 -2.91 -32.32 -5.76
CA ALA A 20 -2.75 -31.38 -4.64
C ALA A 20 -3.36 -31.93 -3.34
N LEU A 21 -4.52 -32.58 -3.42
CA LEU A 21 -5.16 -33.21 -2.27
C LEU A 21 -4.31 -34.34 -1.65
N ARG A 22 -3.63 -35.13 -2.48
CA ARG A 22 -2.71 -36.17 -1.98
C ARG A 22 -1.52 -35.57 -1.26
N LEU A 23 -0.94 -34.50 -1.80
CA LEU A 23 0.18 -33.79 -1.15
C LEU A 23 -0.25 -33.19 0.18
N HIS A 24 -1.38 -32.47 0.20
CA HIS A 24 -1.93 -31.88 1.42
C HIS A 24 -2.18 -32.91 2.52
N ARG A 25 -2.70 -34.10 2.17
CA ARG A 25 -2.91 -35.20 3.13
C ARG A 25 -1.63 -35.89 3.60
N ALA A 26 -0.53 -35.73 2.88
CA ALA A 26 0.77 -36.31 3.23
C ALA A 26 1.55 -35.41 4.19
N GLU A 27 1.19 -34.13 4.33
CA GLU A 27 1.82 -33.23 5.30
C GLU A 27 1.41 -33.58 6.74
N PRO A 28 2.38 -33.66 7.67
CA PRO A 28 2.05 -33.77 9.09
C PRO A 28 1.22 -32.55 9.53
N GLU A 29 0.15 -32.79 10.28
CA GLU A 29 -0.75 -31.76 10.86
C GLU A 29 -1.50 -30.87 9.85
N GLY A 30 -1.46 -31.17 8.54
CA GLY A 30 -2.21 -30.41 7.53
C GLY A 30 -1.67 -28.99 7.27
N ARG A 31 -0.39 -28.76 7.56
CA ARG A 31 0.27 -27.45 7.41
C ARG A 31 0.30 -26.98 5.96
N PHE A 32 0.32 -25.66 5.75
CA PHE A 32 0.51 -25.08 4.42
C PHE A 32 1.98 -25.19 4.00
N PRO A 33 2.29 -25.75 2.81
CA PRO A 33 3.66 -25.83 2.32
C PRO A 33 4.25 -24.42 2.12
N GLY A 34 5.46 -24.19 2.62
CA GLY A 34 6.19 -22.96 2.32
C GLY A 34 6.48 -22.83 0.83
N LYS A 35 6.01 -21.75 0.19
CA LYS A 35 6.13 -21.45 -1.26
C LYS A 35 5.29 -22.33 -2.21
N GLY A 36 4.48 -23.25 -1.68
CA GLY A 36 3.59 -24.10 -2.49
C GLY A 36 4.26 -25.31 -3.12
N TYR A 37 3.43 -26.25 -3.58
CA TYR A 37 3.89 -27.42 -4.33
C TYR A 37 4.09 -27.12 -5.82
N GLU A 38 5.05 -27.83 -6.41
CA GLU A 38 5.27 -27.85 -7.86
C GLU A 38 4.23 -28.74 -8.57
N LEU A 39 4.04 -28.50 -9.86
CA LEU A 39 3.19 -29.34 -10.71
C LEU A 39 3.80 -30.74 -10.89
N PRO A 40 2.98 -31.80 -11.10
CA PRO A 40 3.44 -33.18 -11.18
C PRO A 40 4.41 -33.46 -12.34
N ASP A 41 4.31 -32.69 -13.44
CA ASP A 41 5.25 -32.68 -14.56
C ASP A 41 5.41 -31.22 -15.03
N PRO A 42 6.56 -30.55 -14.85
CA PRO A 42 6.79 -29.26 -15.47
C PRO A 42 6.81 -29.47 -16.99
N SER A 43 5.80 -28.96 -17.68
CA SER A 43 5.75 -29.02 -19.14
C SER A 43 7.00 -28.33 -19.73
N GLU A 44 7.54 -28.84 -20.84
CA GLU A 44 8.60 -28.14 -21.56
C GLU A 44 8.18 -26.68 -21.81
N PRO A 45 9.08 -25.69 -21.62
CA PRO A 45 8.73 -24.30 -21.80
C PRO A 45 8.26 -24.08 -23.25
N LYS A 46 6.94 -23.88 -23.43
CA LYS A 46 6.40 -23.43 -24.72
C LYS A 46 7.15 -22.16 -25.14
N ARG A 47 7.50 -22.05 -26.44
CA ARG A 47 8.25 -20.90 -26.95
C ARG A 47 7.61 -19.58 -26.48
N GLN A 48 8.40 -18.72 -25.87
CA GLN A 48 8.03 -17.35 -25.51
C GLN A 48 7.95 -16.48 -26.78
N GLY A 49 7.07 -16.83 -27.71
CA GLY A 49 6.73 -15.98 -28.84
C GLY A 49 5.72 -14.92 -28.42
N SER A 50 5.99 -13.64 -28.71
CA SER A 50 5.05 -12.56 -28.48
C SER A 50 3.86 -12.67 -29.44
N ARG A 51 2.77 -13.34 -29.04
CA ARG A 51 1.44 -13.03 -29.58
C ARG A 51 1.04 -11.67 -29.03
N SER A 52 0.54 -10.78 -29.89
CA SER A 52 -0.11 -9.57 -29.39
C SER A 52 -1.29 -9.95 -28.48
N TRP A 53 -1.54 -9.14 -27.46
CA TRP A 53 -2.67 -9.33 -26.53
C TRP A 53 -4.00 -9.54 -27.28
N ALA A 54 -4.23 -8.77 -28.35
CA ALA A 54 -5.42 -8.88 -29.20
C ALA A 54 -5.59 -10.29 -29.81
N LYS A 55 -4.52 -10.92 -30.29
CA LYS A 55 -4.57 -12.28 -30.85
C LYS A 55 -4.81 -13.34 -29.77
N THR A 56 -4.22 -13.17 -28.59
CA THR A 56 -4.46 -14.06 -27.45
C THR A 56 -5.91 -13.97 -26.97
N ARG A 57 -6.44 -12.75 -26.88
CA ARG A 57 -7.83 -12.48 -26.51
C ARG A 57 -8.80 -13.15 -27.48
N ALA A 58 -8.67 -12.90 -28.78
CA ALA A 58 -9.54 -13.49 -29.80
C ALA A 58 -9.51 -15.04 -29.75
N ALA A 59 -8.31 -15.64 -29.71
CA ALA A 59 -8.17 -17.10 -29.69
C ALA A 59 -8.82 -17.74 -28.44
N LEU A 60 -8.70 -17.12 -27.27
CA LEU A 60 -9.34 -17.62 -26.04
C LEU A 60 -10.86 -17.41 -26.07
N THR A 61 -11.34 -16.27 -26.56
CA THR A 61 -12.78 -16.01 -26.68
C THR A 61 -13.45 -17.00 -27.64
N ASP A 62 -12.88 -17.23 -28.82
CA ASP A 62 -13.42 -18.16 -29.83
C ASP A 62 -13.45 -19.60 -29.31
N LEU A 63 -12.45 -19.97 -28.50
CA LEU A 63 -12.33 -21.30 -27.92
C LEU A 63 -13.30 -21.50 -26.74
N LEU A 64 -13.53 -20.48 -25.90
CA LEU A 64 -14.41 -20.59 -24.73
C LEU A 64 -15.89 -20.45 -25.08
N GLY A 65 -16.25 -19.58 -26.02
CA GLY A 65 -17.65 -19.26 -26.35
C GLY A 65 -18.53 -20.49 -26.60
N PRO A 66 -18.20 -21.37 -27.55
CA PRO A 66 -19.00 -22.57 -27.84
C PRO A 66 -19.07 -23.55 -26.66
N LEU A 67 -18.02 -23.62 -25.84
CA LEU A 67 -17.92 -24.57 -24.74
C LEU A 67 -18.74 -24.13 -23.52
N LEU A 68 -18.90 -22.82 -23.32
CA LEU A 68 -19.76 -22.26 -22.28
C LEU A 68 -21.24 -22.57 -22.52
N LEU A 69 -21.64 -22.80 -23.77
CA LEU A 69 -23.00 -23.14 -24.17
C LEU A 69 -23.23 -24.66 -24.29
N ALA A 70 -22.18 -25.47 -24.23
CA ALA A 70 -22.28 -26.92 -24.40
C ALA A 70 -23.15 -27.55 -23.28
N PRO A 71 -24.04 -28.50 -23.61
CA PRO A 71 -24.93 -29.12 -22.63
C PRO A 71 -24.22 -30.09 -21.68
N ASP A 72 -23.07 -30.63 -22.09
CA ASP A 72 -22.27 -31.59 -21.32
C ASP A 72 -20.96 -30.93 -20.85
N PRO A 73 -20.85 -30.53 -19.57
CA PRO A 73 -19.67 -29.86 -19.03
C PRO A 73 -18.45 -30.77 -18.95
N VAL A 74 -18.62 -32.10 -18.89
CA VAL A 74 -17.51 -33.06 -18.83
C VAL A 74 -16.84 -33.14 -20.20
N ARG A 75 -17.62 -33.37 -21.26
CA ARG A 75 -17.09 -33.33 -22.64
C ARG A 75 -16.51 -31.97 -23.00
N ALA A 76 -17.14 -30.88 -22.54
CA ALA A 76 -16.60 -29.53 -22.74
C ALA A 76 -15.25 -29.35 -22.06
N THR A 77 -15.05 -29.91 -20.86
CA THR A 77 -13.78 -29.91 -20.13
C THR A 77 -12.68 -30.65 -20.89
N GLU A 78 -12.96 -31.87 -21.36
CA GLU A 78 -12.00 -32.66 -22.14
C GLU A 78 -11.59 -31.95 -23.44
N ARG A 79 -12.58 -31.36 -24.13
CA ARG A 79 -12.36 -30.61 -25.36
C ARG A 79 -11.55 -29.36 -25.12
N LEU A 80 -11.89 -28.58 -24.08
CA LEU A 80 -11.16 -27.36 -23.70
C LEU A 80 -9.70 -27.66 -23.41
N GLN A 81 -9.45 -28.67 -22.58
CA GLN A 81 -8.10 -29.04 -22.18
C GLN A 81 -7.24 -29.47 -23.37
N ARG A 82 -7.79 -30.29 -24.26
CA ARG A 82 -7.11 -30.68 -25.50
C ARG A 82 -6.77 -29.45 -26.36
N GLN A 83 -7.73 -28.57 -26.61
CA GLN A 83 -7.51 -27.38 -27.45
C GLN A 83 -6.50 -26.40 -26.84
N LEU A 84 -6.48 -26.24 -25.51
CA LEU A 84 -5.46 -25.44 -24.82
C LEU A 84 -4.06 -26.08 -24.90
N SER A 85 -3.98 -27.42 -24.84
CA SER A 85 -2.71 -28.13 -24.95
C SER A 85 -2.08 -27.98 -26.35
N GLU A 86 -2.91 -27.94 -27.39
CA GLU A 86 -2.50 -27.77 -28.80
C GLU A 86 -2.01 -26.34 -29.13
N LEU A 87 -2.21 -25.36 -28.23
CA LEU A 87 -1.67 -24.02 -28.42
C LEU A 87 -0.14 -24.05 -28.35
N THR A 88 0.50 -23.66 -29.46
CA THR A 88 1.97 -23.61 -29.63
C THR A 88 2.68 -22.55 -28.78
N GLN A 89 1.94 -21.62 -28.19
CA GLN A 89 2.47 -20.54 -27.34
C GLN A 89 1.88 -20.61 -25.93
N ALA A 90 2.68 -20.22 -24.93
CA ALA A 90 2.26 -20.19 -23.54
C ALA A 90 1.16 -19.14 -23.31
N VAL A 91 0.05 -19.56 -22.69
CA VAL A 91 -0.99 -18.65 -22.20
C VAL A 91 -0.78 -18.46 -20.71
N ARG A 92 -0.49 -17.22 -20.29
CA ARG A 92 -0.28 -16.90 -18.86
C ARG A 92 -1.62 -16.92 -18.11
N PRO A 93 -1.67 -17.35 -16.84
CA PRO A 93 -2.88 -17.30 -16.01
C PRO A 93 -3.57 -15.94 -15.96
N GLY A 94 -2.80 -14.84 -15.97
CA GLY A 94 -3.35 -13.48 -16.01
C GLY A 94 -4.09 -13.16 -17.32
N HIS A 95 -3.65 -13.71 -18.46
CA HIS A 95 -4.36 -13.56 -19.73
C HIS A 95 -5.69 -14.29 -19.71
N ILE A 96 -5.71 -15.52 -19.18
CA ILE A 96 -6.94 -16.32 -19.04
C ILE A 96 -7.95 -15.57 -18.17
N HIS A 97 -7.51 -15.11 -17.00
CA HIS A 97 -8.38 -14.38 -16.09
C HIS A 97 -8.98 -13.13 -16.73
N ARG A 98 -8.15 -12.32 -17.40
CA ARG A 98 -8.63 -11.11 -18.08
C ARG A 98 -9.65 -11.42 -19.16
N VAL A 99 -9.40 -12.42 -20.03
CA VAL A 99 -10.40 -12.81 -21.05
C VAL A 99 -11.69 -13.27 -20.37
N VAL A 100 -11.60 -14.18 -19.40
CA VAL A 100 -12.78 -14.71 -18.71
C VAL A 100 -13.57 -13.62 -17.99
N SER A 101 -12.90 -12.61 -17.42
CA SER A 101 -13.56 -11.47 -16.77
C SER A 101 -14.40 -10.62 -17.73
N GLU A 102 -14.01 -10.56 -19.01
CA GLU A 102 -14.67 -9.76 -20.05
C GLU A 102 -15.77 -10.55 -20.80
N LEU A 103 -15.89 -11.86 -20.59
CA LEU A 103 -16.89 -12.69 -21.29
C LEU A 103 -18.32 -12.40 -20.78
N VAL A 104 -19.26 -12.34 -21.72
CA VAL A 104 -20.70 -12.40 -21.40
C VAL A 104 -21.07 -13.86 -21.14
N LEU A 105 -21.64 -14.13 -19.97
CA LEU A 105 -22.04 -15.49 -19.55
C LEU A 105 -23.56 -15.60 -19.65
N GLU A 106 -24.06 -16.00 -20.83
CA GLU A 106 -25.50 -16.10 -21.12
C GLU A 106 -26.20 -17.13 -20.21
N ASP A 107 -25.59 -18.31 -20.03
CA ASP A 107 -26.07 -19.34 -19.11
C ASP A 107 -25.06 -19.51 -17.97
N GLN A 108 -25.30 -18.78 -16.88
CA GLN A 108 -24.44 -18.81 -15.69
C GLN A 108 -24.41 -20.20 -15.02
N ALA A 109 -25.49 -20.98 -15.08
CA ALA A 109 -25.55 -22.31 -14.48
C ALA A 109 -24.64 -23.29 -15.23
N ARG A 110 -24.66 -23.26 -16.57
CA ARG A 110 -23.74 -24.06 -17.40
C ARG A 110 -22.28 -23.62 -17.23
N ALA A 111 -22.04 -22.32 -17.24
CA ALA A 111 -20.69 -21.79 -17.02
C ALA A 111 -20.13 -22.22 -15.66
N ARG A 112 -20.95 -22.22 -14.60
CA ARG A 112 -20.58 -22.75 -13.27
C ARG A 112 -20.33 -24.25 -13.29
N ALA A 113 -21.16 -25.04 -13.97
CA ALA A 113 -20.96 -26.48 -14.09
C ALA A 113 -19.65 -26.83 -14.81
N LEU A 114 -19.34 -26.12 -15.90
CA LEU A 114 -18.06 -26.23 -16.59
C LEU A 114 -16.88 -25.84 -15.69
N ALA A 115 -17.01 -24.74 -14.94
CA ALA A 115 -15.98 -24.27 -14.01
C ALA A 115 -15.66 -25.32 -12.92
N ARG A 116 -16.68 -25.97 -12.37
CA ARG A 116 -16.55 -27.08 -11.40
C ARG A 116 -15.88 -28.30 -12.03
N CYS A 117 -16.23 -28.65 -13.26
CA CYS A 117 -15.57 -29.76 -13.96
C CYS A 117 -14.08 -29.47 -14.21
N LEU A 118 -13.75 -28.25 -14.67
CA LEU A 118 -12.37 -27.83 -14.90
C LEU A 118 -11.53 -27.83 -13.62
N THR A 119 -12.07 -27.36 -12.50
CA THR A 119 -11.35 -27.33 -11.22
C THR A 119 -11.19 -28.71 -10.60
N ARG A 120 -12.18 -29.59 -10.69
CA ARG A 120 -12.17 -30.91 -10.05
C ARG A 120 -11.46 -31.99 -10.89
N ALA A 121 -11.64 -31.94 -12.21
CA ALA A 121 -11.16 -32.97 -13.15
C ALA A 121 -10.05 -32.49 -14.10
N GLY A 122 -9.77 -31.19 -14.18
CA GLY A 122 -8.70 -30.65 -15.02
C GLY A 122 -7.32 -31.21 -14.64
N SER A 123 -6.52 -31.55 -15.64
CA SER A 123 -5.16 -32.08 -15.48
C SER A 123 -4.07 -31.14 -16.04
N THR A 124 -4.44 -30.00 -16.64
CA THR A 124 -3.50 -28.95 -17.05
C THR A 124 -3.73 -27.65 -16.28
N SER A 125 -2.64 -26.88 -16.09
CA SER A 125 -2.70 -25.62 -15.33
C SER A 125 -3.62 -24.59 -15.98
N GLU A 126 -3.65 -24.53 -17.31
CA GLU A 126 -4.43 -23.60 -18.11
C GLU A 126 -5.93 -23.92 -18.01
N ALA A 127 -6.31 -25.21 -18.11
CA ALA A 127 -7.70 -25.62 -17.96
C ALA A 127 -8.22 -25.31 -16.56
N VAL A 128 -7.44 -25.62 -15.52
CA VAL A 128 -7.78 -25.28 -14.14
C VAL A 128 -7.84 -23.76 -13.95
N CYS A 129 -6.93 -22.97 -14.54
CA CYS A 129 -6.99 -21.51 -14.50
C CYS A 129 -8.27 -20.94 -15.11
N VAL A 130 -8.80 -21.53 -16.19
CA VAL A 130 -10.11 -21.15 -16.74
C VAL A 130 -11.20 -21.44 -15.71
N GLY A 131 -11.21 -22.63 -15.11
CA GLY A 131 -12.17 -23.01 -14.07
C GLY A 131 -12.13 -22.05 -12.87
N LEU A 132 -10.95 -21.77 -12.34
CA LEU A 132 -10.75 -20.81 -11.23
C LEU A 132 -11.23 -19.40 -11.62
N SER A 133 -10.95 -18.95 -12.84
CA SER A 133 -11.36 -17.62 -13.32
C SER A 133 -12.89 -17.50 -13.49
N LEU A 134 -13.57 -18.59 -13.86
CA LEU A 134 -15.03 -18.64 -13.91
C LEU A 134 -15.63 -18.67 -12.49
N LEU A 135 -15.04 -19.44 -11.56
CA LEU A 135 -15.48 -19.47 -10.17
C LEU A 135 -15.25 -18.13 -9.45
N ALA A 136 -14.25 -17.34 -9.85
CA ALA A 136 -14.11 -15.97 -9.35
C ALA A 136 -15.31 -15.06 -9.69
N ARG A 137 -16.16 -15.44 -10.66
CA ARG A 137 -17.39 -14.71 -11.04
C ARG A 137 -18.67 -15.39 -10.58
N LEU A 138 -18.67 -16.72 -10.50
CA LEU A 138 -19.88 -17.54 -10.35
C LEU A 138 -19.82 -18.52 -9.17
N GLY A 139 -18.71 -18.59 -8.47
CA GLY A 139 -18.49 -19.58 -7.43
C GLY A 139 -19.37 -19.35 -6.21
N GLU A 140 -19.55 -20.43 -5.46
CA GLU A 140 -20.40 -20.48 -4.26
C GLU A 140 -19.58 -21.05 -3.10
N PRO A 141 -20.05 -20.93 -1.84
CA PRO A 141 -19.31 -21.44 -0.67
C PRO A 141 -18.90 -22.93 -0.77
N GLU A 142 -19.66 -23.76 -1.51
CA GLU A 142 -19.30 -25.17 -1.74
C GLU A 142 -18.00 -25.37 -2.54
N ASP A 143 -17.54 -24.34 -3.25
CA ASP A 143 -16.34 -24.39 -4.07
C ASP A 143 -15.06 -24.12 -3.24
N VAL A 144 -15.18 -23.48 -2.07
CA VAL A 144 -14.06 -23.06 -1.22
C VAL A 144 -13.07 -24.19 -0.89
N PRO A 145 -13.49 -25.41 -0.51
CA PRO A 145 -12.55 -26.49 -0.22
C PRO A 145 -11.68 -26.87 -1.42
N TYR A 146 -12.23 -26.83 -2.64
CA TYR A 146 -11.47 -27.12 -3.86
C TYR A 146 -10.45 -26.04 -4.18
N LEU A 147 -10.86 -24.77 -4.03
CA LEU A 147 -10.02 -23.62 -4.25
C LEU A 147 -8.84 -23.57 -3.28
N ARG A 148 -9.06 -23.86 -1.98
CA ARG A 148 -8.00 -23.93 -0.97
C ARG A 148 -6.95 -24.98 -1.30
N ILE A 149 -7.37 -26.16 -1.75
CA ILE A 149 -6.46 -27.24 -2.13
C ILE A 149 -5.67 -26.89 -3.40
N LEU A 150 -6.34 -26.40 -4.44
CA LEU A 150 -5.68 -26.00 -5.68
C LEU A 150 -4.72 -24.82 -5.47
N GLY A 151 -5.06 -23.91 -4.56
CA GLY A 151 -4.23 -22.78 -4.18
C GLY A 151 -2.92 -23.15 -3.47
N GLN A 152 -2.72 -24.42 -3.10
CA GLN A 152 -1.42 -24.91 -2.61
C GLN A 152 -0.43 -25.19 -3.74
N LEU A 153 -0.88 -25.22 -5.01
CA LEU A 153 0.00 -25.35 -6.17
C LEU A 153 0.53 -23.97 -6.57
N ARG A 154 1.86 -23.80 -6.61
CA ARG A 154 2.51 -22.48 -6.79
C ARG A 154 2.02 -21.70 -8.00
N VAL A 155 1.76 -22.38 -9.13
CA VAL A 155 1.29 -21.76 -10.38
C VAL A 155 -0.17 -21.27 -10.27
N LEU A 156 -0.97 -21.85 -9.37
CA LEU A 156 -2.40 -21.60 -9.23
C LEU A 156 -2.76 -20.67 -8.07
N VAL A 157 -1.80 -20.24 -7.25
CA VAL A 157 -2.02 -19.35 -6.09
C VAL A 157 -2.80 -18.11 -6.50
N GLY A 158 -2.31 -17.33 -7.46
CA GLY A 158 -2.96 -16.10 -7.89
C GLY A 158 -4.40 -16.32 -8.37
N PRO A 159 -4.65 -17.25 -9.32
CA PRO A 159 -6.02 -17.59 -9.72
C PRO A 159 -6.92 -18.10 -8.59
N ALA A 160 -6.41 -18.93 -7.67
CA ALA A 160 -7.18 -19.48 -6.56
C ALA A 160 -7.52 -18.40 -5.52
N VAL A 161 -6.56 -17.56 -5.14
CA VAL A 161 -6.76 -16.42 -4.24
C VAL A 161 -7.80 -15.46 -4.83
N ARG A 162 -7.74 -15.14 -6.14
CA ARG A 162 -8.78 -14.30 -6.77
C ARG A 162 -10.17 -14.92 -6.70
N ALA A 163 -10.28 -16.23 -6.88
CA ALA A 163 -11.57 -16.92 -6.77
C ALA A 163 -12.07 -16.94 -5.32
N LEU A 164 -11.17 -17.18 -4.36
CA LEU A 164 -11.49 -17.15 -2.93
C LEU A 164 -11.86 -15.74 -2.47
N ASP A 165 -11.13 -14.69 -2.88
CA ASP A 165 -11.41 -13.30 -2.52
C ASP A 165 -12.83 -12.85 -2.89
N ALA A 166 -13.46 -13.50 -3.87
CA ALA A 166 -14.82 -13.26 -4.32
C ALA A 166 -15.90 -14.08 -3.56
N ILE A 167 -15.52 -15.19 -2.91
CA ILE A 167 -16.46 -16.15 -2.29
C ILE A 167 -16.28 -16.21 -0.77
N ASP A 168 -15.03 -16.35 -0.32
CA ASP A 168 -14.59 -16.48 1.06
C ASP A 168 -13.20 -15.84 1.19
N ARG A 169 -13.23 -14.54 1.49
CA ARG A 169 -12.03 -13.70 1.58
C ARG A 169 -11.06 -14.14 2.69
N PRO A 170 -11.52 -14.54 3.90
CA PRO A 170 -10.64 -15.16 4.89
C PRO A 170 -9.89 -16.38 4.35
N ALA A 171 -10.57 -17.28 3.63
CA ALA A 171 -9.91 -18.43 3.01
C ALA A 171 -8.89 -18.02 1.93
N GLY A 172 -9.20 -16.98 1.14
CA GLY A 172 -8.28 -16.41 0.15
C GLY A 172 -7.02 -15.85 0.80
N ALA A 173 -7.19 -15.10 1.89
CA ALA A 173 -6.10 -14.54 2.65
C ALA A 173 -5.20 -15.62 3.29
N LEU A 174 -5.79 -16.70 3.83
CA LEU A 174 -5.03 -17.83 4.36
C LEU A 174 -4.16 -18.51 3.28
N VAL A 175 -4.71 -18.76 2.08
CA VAL A 175 -3.95 -19.36 0.97
C VAL A 175 -2.81 -18.44 0.53
N TRP A 176 -3.06 -17.13 0.46
CA TRP A 176 -2.04 -16.14 0.13
C TRP A 176 -0.93 -16.13 1.18
N LEU A 177 -1.28 -16.06 2.48
CA LEU A 177 -0.32 -16.06 3.58
C LEU A 177 0.51 -17.34 3.63
N GLY A 178 -0.07 -18.51 3.34
CA GLY A 178 0.68 -19.77 3.29
C GLY A 178 1.90 -19.72 2.34
N HIS A 179 1.81 -18.93 1.27
CA HIS A 179 2.88 -18.74 0.29
C HIS A 179 3.85 -17.61 0.63
N HIS A 180 3.35 -16.53 1.24
CA HIS A 180 4.10 -15.29 1.45
C HIS A 180 4.56 -15.09 2.90
N ALA A 181 4.15 -15.95 3.83
CA ALA A 181 4.61 -15.91 5.22
C ALA A 181 6.08 -16.36 5.31
N GLU A 182 6.98 -15.41 5.52
CA GLU A 182 8.41 -15.64 5.66
C GLU A 182 8.89 -15.73 7.12
N THR A 183 8.20 -15.05 8.05
CA THR A 183 8.58 -15.04 9.47
C THR A 183 7.99 -16.22 10.23
N SER A 184 8.64 -16.65 11.31
CA SER A 184 8.14 -17.71 12.19
C SER A 184 6.79 -17.37 12.80
N ALA A 185 6.58 -16.11 13.19
CA ALA A 185 5.30 -15.65 13.73
C ALA A 185 4.16 -15.78 12.71
N LEU A 186 4.39 -15.34 11.46
CA LEU A 186 3.38 -15.47 10.40
C LEU A 186 3.14 -16.93 10.02
N ARG A 187 4.18 -17.78 10.03
CA ARG A 187 4.01 -19.21 9.78
C ARG A 187 3.17 -19.86 10.89
N GLY A 188 3.45 -19.55 12.15
CA GLY A 188 2.66 -20.02 13.29
C GLY A 188 1.21 -19.57 13.21
N LEU A 189 0.97 -18.31 12.81
CA LEU A 189 -0.39 -17.80 12.57
C LEU A 189 -1.12 -18.56 11.47
N VAL A 190 -0.45 -18.82 10.34
CA VAL A 190 -1.02 -19.62 9.23
C VAL A 190 -1.39 -21.02 9.69
N ASP A 191 -0.51 -21.68 10.45
CA ASP A 191 -0.75 -23.04 10.94
C ASP A 191 -1.92 -23.07 11.94
N ALA A 192 -2.01 -22.09 12.85
CA ALA A 192 -3.14 -21.95 13.78
C ALA A 192 -4.48 -21.71 13.06
N LEU A 193 -4.48 -20.84 12.05
CA LEU A 193 -5.66 -20.59 11.20
C LEU A 193 -6.07 -21.82 10.41
N ALA A 194 -5.11 -22.60 9.91
CA ALA A 194 -5.38 -23.84 9.18
C ALA A 194 -5.97 -24.92 10.09
N ALA A 195 -5.54 -24.98 11.35
CA ALA A 195 -6.04 -25.89 12.38
C ALA A 195 -7.39 -25.48 12.99
N GLY A 196 -7.79 -24.21 12.86
CA GLY A 196 -8.98 -23.66 13.52
C GLY A 196 -8.81 -23.50 15.04
N ASP A 197 -7.58 -23.25 15.50
CA ASP A 197 -7.26 -23.03 16.92
C ASP A 197 -7.30 -21.53 17.26
N ASP A 198 -8.46 -21.05 17.70
CA ASP A 198 -8.70 -19.65 18.01
C ASP A 198 -7.80 -19.10 19.14
N ALA A 199 -7.34 -19.95 20.06
CA ALA A 199 -6.45 -19.52 21.13
C ALA A 199 -5.02 -19.32 20.60
N ALA A 200 -4.54 -20.26 19.78
CA ALA A 200 -3.26 -20.14 19.10
C ALA A 200 -3.25 -18.97 18.11
N VAL A 201 -4.35 -18.73 17.39
CA VAL A 201 -4.48 -17.57 16.48
C VAL A 201 -4.25 -16.26 17.23
N ARG A 202 -4.87 -16.09 18.41
CA ARG A 202 -4.67 -14.88 19.24
C ARG A 202 -3.21 -14.74 19.69
N GLY A 203 -2.61 -15.82 20.20
CA GLY A 203 -1.21 -15.81 20.64
C GLY A 203 -0.23 -15.47 19.51
N TRP A 204 -0.41 -16.07 18.33
CA TRP A 204 0.44 -15.81 17.17
C TRP A 204 0.22 -14.43 16.57
N LEU A 205 -1.01 -13.91 16.58
CA LEU A 205 -1.32 -12.56 16.12
C LEU A 205 -0.60 -11.51 16.98
N LEU A 206 -0.58 -11.69 18.31
CA LEU A 206 0.19 -10.83 19.23
C LEU A 206 1.71 -10.95 19.03
N ALA A 207 2.20 -12.10 18.55
CA ALA A 207 3.60 -12.32 18.25
C ALA A 207 4.04 -11.76 16.87
N VAL A 208 3.10 -11.25 16.05
CA VAL A 208 3.45 -10.63 14.77
C VAL A 208 4.23 -9.33 15.05
N PRO A 209 5.47 -9.21 14.54
CA PRO A 209 6.32 -8.04 14.78
C PRO A 209 5.67 -6.75 14.29
N ARG A 210 5.87 -5.66 15.04
CA ARG A 210 5.41 -4.30 14.69
C ARG A 210 6.54 -3.42 14.16
N GLU A 211 7.76 -3.95 14.09
CA GLU A 211 8.94 -3.21 13.67
C GLU A 211 8.86 -2.81 12.18
N PRO A 212 9.40 -1.63 11.81
CA PRO A 212 9.38 -1.16 10.44
C PRO A 212 9.89 -2.18 9.43
N GLY A 213 9.13 -2.36 8.35
CA GLY A 213 9.51 -3.22 7.22
C GLY A 213 9.33 -4.72 7.47
N THR A 214 8.86 -5.15 8.64
CA THR A 214 8.59 -6.57 8.92
C THR A 214 7.29 -7.08 8.28
N VAL A 215 6.27 -6.24 8.23
CA VAL A 215 4.97 -6.54 7.61
C VAL A 215 4.66 -5.48 6.56
N ALA A 216 4.57 -5.94 5.31
CA ALA A 216 4.14 -5.12 4.18
C ALA A 216 2.63 -4.80 4.27
N PRO A 217 2.16 -3.70 3.65
CA PRO A 217 0.74 -3.31 3.70
C PRO A 217 -0.22 -4.41 3.23
N GLU A 218 0.10 -5.13 2.15
CA GLU A 218 -0.76 -6.23 1.65
C GLU A 218 -0.80 -7.37 2.67
N THR A 219 0.35 -7.75 3.23
CA THR A 219 0.43 -8.75 4.29
C THR A 219 -0.41 -8.34 5.50
N ALA A 220 -0.42 -7.05 5.89
CA ALA A 220 -1.26 -6.56 6.98
C ALA A 220 -2.76 -6.76 6.68
N ARG A 221 -3.22 -6.39 5.48
CA ARG A 221 -4.60 -6.68 5.04
C ARG A 221 -4.91 -8.16 5.08
N ARG A 222 -4.01 -8.99 4.53
CA ARG A 222 -4.20 -10.45 4.47
C ARG A 222 -4.27 -11.07 5.87
N ILE A 223 -3.49 -10.57 6.83
CA ILE A 223 -3.63 -10.98 8.24
C ILE A 223 -5.03 -10.62 8.75
N ALA A 224 -5.47 -9.36 8.60
CA ALA A 224 -6.75 -8.89 9.11
C ALA A 224 -7.96 -9.61 8.49
N GLU A 225 -7.89 -9.93 7.18
CA GLU A 225 -8.89 -10.75 6.48
C GLU A 225 -8.91 -12.18 7.01
N ALA A 226 -7.74 -12.82 7.17
CA ALA A 226 -7.66 -14.22 7.58
C ALA A 226 -8.13 -14.44 9.03
N VAL A 227 -7.79 -13.52 9.95
CA VAL A 227 -8.20 -13.60 11.36
C VAL A 227 -9.61 -13.03 11.61
N ARG A 228 -10.26 -12.49 10.57
CA ARG A 228 -11.56 -11.79 10.67
C ARG A 228 -11.52 -10.72 11.78
N ALA A 229 -10.60 -9.77 11.65
CA ALA A 229 -10.22 -8.85 12.74
C ALA A 229 -11.41 -8.14 13.43
N ALA A 230 -12.42 -7.68 12.67
CA ALA A 230 -13.63 -7.09 13.24
C ALA A 230 -14.39 -8.08 14.16
N ASP A 231 -14.58 -9.31 13.72
CA ASP A 231 -15.28 -10.34 14.49
C ASP A 231 -14.45 -10.80 15.70
N LEU A 232 -13.12 -10.82 15.57
CA LEU A 232 -12.20 -11.15 16.66
C LEU A 232 -12.31 -10.15 17.83
N LEU A 233 -12.51 -8.86 17.52
CA LEU A 233 -12.69 -7.80 18.51
C LEU A 233 -14.14 -7.68 19.01
N ALA A 234 -15.13 -8.06 18.18
CA ALA A 234 -16.54 -8.01 18.54
C ALA A 234 -17.04 -9.26 19.30
N ALA A 235 -16.19 -10.25 19.55
CA ALA A 235 -16.57 -11.49 20.22
C ALA A 235 -17.04 -11.25 21.67
N ASP A 236 -18.05 -12.02 22.11
CA ASP A 236 -18.60 -11.94 23.47
C ASP A 236 -17.50 -12.19 24.52
N GLY A 237 -17.14 -11.15 25.28
CA GLY A 237 -16.16 -11.22 26.36
C GLY A 237 -15.33 -9.94 26.51
N PRO A 238 -14.45 -9.86 27.52
CA PRO A 238 -13.50 -8.76 27.63
C PRO A 238 -12.52 -8.83 26.47
N VAL A 239 -12.46 -7.77 25.66
CA VAL A 239 -11.53 -7.67 24.55
C VAL A 239 -10.11 -7.56 25.09
N ASP A 240 -9.20 -8.38 24.59
CA ASP A 240 -7.79 -8.26 24.90
C ASP A 240 -7.25 -6.95 24.29
N ALA A 241 -6.85 -6.01 25.15
CA ALA A 241 -6.27 -4.73 24.76
C ALA A 241 -5.07 -4.89 23.81
N GLY A 242 -4.28 -5.97 23.96
CA GLY A 242 -3.19 -6.29 23.06
C GLY A 242 -3.65 -6.60 21.63
N LEU A 243 -4.79 -7.29 21.48
CA LEU A 243 -5.39 -7.59 20.17
C LEU A 243 -5.98 -6.34 19.52
N ALA A 244 -6.62 -5.47 20.29
CA ALA A 244 -7.11 -4.19 19.79
C ALA A 244 -5.95 -3.32 19.28
N ALA A 245 -4.85 -3.23 20.04
CA ALA A 245 -3.65 -2.53 19.61
C ALA A 245 -3.01 -3.16 18.35
N GLN A 246 -2.92 -4.50 18.28
CA GLN A 246 -2.38 -5.19 17.10
C GLN A 246 -3.23 -4.92 15.86
N THR A 247 -4.55 -4.98 15.99
CA THR A 247 -5.49 -4.71 14.90
C THR A 247 -5.43 -3.25 14.46
N GLY A 248 -5.38 -2.30 15.40
CA GLY A 248 -5.20 -0.88 15.10
C GLY A 248 -3.88 -0.62 14.36
N TRP A 249 -2.80 -1.30 14.74
CA TRP A 249 -1.53 -1.23 14.01
C TRP A 249 -1.66 -1.81 12.59
N LEU A 250 -2.33 -2.95 12.39
CA LEU A 250 -2.58 -3.51 11.05
C LEU A 250 -3.35 -2.53 10.17
N LEU A 251 -4.39 -1.87 10.69
CA LEU A 251 -5.12 -0.83 9.96
C LEU A 251 -4.18 0.31 9.55
N PHE A 252 -3.38 0.84 10.48
CA PHE A 252 -2.38 1.86 10.18
C PHE A 252 -1.36 1.40 9.11
N ARG A 253 -0.93 0.14 9.13
CA ARG A 253 -0.05 -0.41 8.10
C ARG A 253 -0.68 -0.42 6.71
N MET A 254 -1.98 -0.71 6.63
CA MET A 254 -2.73 -0.75 5.37
C MET A 254 -2.91 0.64 4.73
N THR A 255 -2.75 1.73 5.48
CA THR A 255 -2.91 3.10 4.94
C THR A 255 -1.64 3.63 4.26
N SER A 256 -0.56 2.82 4.20
CA SER A 256 0.70 3.17 3.51
C SER A 256 0.48 3.49 2.04
N LEU A 257 1.10 4.57 1.54
CA LEU A 257 1.05 4.99 0.14
C LEU A 257 2.35 4.66 -0.62
N ARG A 258 3.23 3.84 -0.03
CA ARG A 258 4.46 3.34 -0.66
C ARG A 258 4.25 2.14 -1.59
N GLY A 259 3.02 1.63 -1.67
CA GLY A 259 2.64 0.53 -2.55
C GLY A 259 1.92 1.01 -3.80
N ASP A 260 1.45 0.05 -4.60
CA ASP A 260 0.62 0.34 -5.77
C ASP A 260 -0.74 0.96 -5.39
N TRP A 261 -1.27 0.66 -4.20
CA TRP A 261 -2.52 1.21 -3.65
C TRP A 261 -2.46 1.26 -2.12
N ALA A 262 -3.31 2.08 -1.51
CA ALA A 262 -3.60 1.97 -0.09
C ALA A 262 -4.43 0.70 0.15
N GLU A 263 -3.81 -0.34 0.73
CA GLU A 263 -4.45 -1.64 0.99
C GLU A 263 -5.69 -1.53 1.87
N ILE A 264 -5.81 -0.46 2.65
CA ILE A 264 -7.00 -0.20 3.46
C ILE A 264 -8.27 -0.09 2.62
N LEU A 265 -8.16 0.39 1.37
CA LEU A 265 -9.28 0.48 0.42
C LEU A 265 -9.70 -0.89 -0.13
N LEU A 266 -8.79 -1.87 -0.08
CA LEU A 266 -9.04 -3.25 -0.50
C LEU A 266 -9.57 -4.12 0.64
N TYR A 267 -9.72 -3.57 1.85
CA TYR A 267 -10.22 -4.26 3.02
C TYR A 267 -11.70 -3.93 3.26
N PRO A 268 -12.65 -4.83 2.90
CA PRO A 268 -14.08 -4.51 2.96
C PRO A 268 -14.62 -4.26 4.37
N GLU A 269 -14.01 -4.92 5.36
CA GLU A 269 -14.38 -4.81 6.78
C GLU A 269 -13.70 -3.63 7.49
N ALA A 270 -13.05 -2.72 6.75
CA ALA A 270 -12.30 -1.62 7.34
C ALA A 270 -13.15 -0.77 8.30
N VAL A 271 -14.37 -0.39 7.91
CA VAL A 271 -15.29 0.40 8.74
C VAL A 271 -15.58 -0.30 10.07
N ARG A 272 -16.07 -1.54 10.01
CA ARG A 272 -16.35 -2.35 11.22
C ARG A 272 -15.12 -2.55 12.09
N THR A 273 -13.94 -2.69 11.48
CA THR A 273 -12.69 -2.88 12.21
C THR A 273 -12.23 -1.60 12.89
N TYR A 274 -12.38 -0.43 12.25
CA TYR A 274 -12.12 0.86 12.89
C TYR A 274 -13.06 1.07 14.08
N GLU A 275 -14.37 0.87 13.90
CA GLU A 275 -15.35 0.96 14.99
C GLU A 275 -14.96 0.06 16.17
N ALA A 276 -14.61 -1.20 15.91
CA ALA A 276 -14.21 -2.15 16.95
C ALA A 276 -12.91 -1.74 17.67
N VAL A 277 -11.91 -1.22 16.94
CA VAL A 277 -10.66 -0.74 17.53
C VAL A 277 -10.90 0.51 18.40
N VAL A 278 -11.69 1.46 17.91
CA VAL A 278 -11.99 2.71 18.63
C VAL A 278 -12.83 2.44 19.88
N ALA A 279 -13.80 1.53 19.81
CA ALA A 279 -14.57 1.09 20.97
C ALA A 279 -13.68 0.54 22.11
N CYS A 280 -12.56 -0.09 21.76
CA CYS A 280 -11.58 -0.61 22.72
C CYS A 280 -10.52 0.43 23.14
N ALA A 281 -10.47 1.60 22.50
CA ALA A 281 -9.40 2.57 22.71
C ALA A 281 -9.31 3.06 24.17
N GLY A 282 -10.46 3.16 24.85
CA GLY A 282 -10.54 3.58 26.24
C GLY A 282 -9.94 2.59 27.24
N ASP A 283 -9.77 1.32 26.87
CA ASP A 283 -9.25 0.24 27.70
C ASP A 283 -7.76 -0.05 27.43
N LEU A 284 -7.19 0.53 26.37
CA LEU A 284 -5.79 0.39 26.06
C LEU A 284 -4.93 1.02 27.17
N THR A 285 -3.89 0.30 27.60
CA THR A 285 -2.92 0.85 28.55
C THR A 285 -2.24 2.09 27.95
N PRO A 286 -2.14 3.22 28.66
CA PRO A 286 -1.48 4.42 28.16
C PRO A 286 0.03 4.18 27.96
N THR A 287 0.41 3.86 26.73
CA THR A 287 1.81 3.70 26.30
C THR A 287 2.05 4.56 25.06
N LEU A 288 3.31 4.88 24.77
CA LEU A 288 3.64 5.62 23.55
C LEU A 288 3.24 4.84 22.28
N ASP A 289 3.27 3.51 22.34
CA ASP A 289 2.86 2.66 21.22
C ASP A 289 1.37 2.78 20.93
N HIS A 290 0.54 2.63 21.97
CA HIS A 290 -0.90 2.76 21.82
C HIS A 290 -1.29 4.19 21.45
N TYR A 291 -0.63 5.21 22.02
CA TYR A 291 -0.83 6.60 21.60
C TYR A 291 -0.56 6.78 20.10
N GLY A 292 0.57 6.26 19.60
CA GLY A 292 0.94 6.39 18.19
C GLY A 292 -0.02 5.65 17.25
N ILE A 293 -0.51 4.48 17.64
CA ILE A 293 -1.53 3.72 16.89
C ILE A 293 -2.84 4.51 16.79
N LEU A 294 -3.37 4.99 17.94
CA LEU A 294 -4.61 5.75 17.99
C LEU A 294 -4.51 7.08 17.23
N LEU A 295 -3.41 7.82 17.40
CA LEU A 295 -3.19 9.06 16.65
C LEU A 295 -3.06 8.80 15.15
N SER A 296 -2.42 7.69 14.75
CA SER A 296 -2.32 7.32 13.34
C SER A 296 -3.68 6.98 12.73
N ALA A 297 -4.55 6.29 13.48
CA ALA A 297 -5.93 6.05 13.09
C ALA A 297 -6.70 7.37 12.93
N ALA A 298 -6.57 8.30 13.89
CA ALA A 298 -7.21 9.61 13.81
C ALA A 298 -6.73 10.43 12.59
N LEU A 299 -5.43 10.45 12.31
CA LEU A 299 -4.89 11.12 11.12
C LEU A 299 -5.43 10.53 9.82
N ASP A 300 -5.63 9.21 9.77
CA ASP A 300 -6.17 8.55 8.59
C ASP A 300 -7.68 8.80 8.43
N LEU A 301 -8.45 8.68 9.51
CA LEU A 301 -9.89 8.99 9.53
C LEU A 301 -10.20 10.46 9.28
N HIS A 302 -9.24 11.37 9.47
CA HIS A 302 -9.39 12.80 9.21
C HIS A 302 -9.19 13.15 7.72
N SER A 303 -8.12 12.66 7.09
CA SER A 303 -7.75 13.10 5.73
C SER A 303 -7.13 12.01 4.84
N GLY A 304 -6.97 10.79 5.36
CA GLY A 304 -6.29 9.69 4.68
C GLY A 304 -7.21 8.84 3.82
N PRO A 305 -6.69 7.79 3.17
CA PRO A 305 -7.45 6.92 2.28
C PRO A 305 -8.72 6.34 2.91
N SER A 306 -8.76 6.08 4.22
CA SER A 306 -9.96 5.53 4.85
C SER A 306 -11.20 6.41 4.71
N ARG A 307 -11.07 7.72 4.46
CA ARG A 307 -12.22 8.61 4.14
C ARG A 307 -13.01 8.16 2.90
N LEU A 308 -12.43 7.33 2.03
CA LEU A 308 -13.07 6.85 0.80
C LEU A 308 -13.96 5.64 1.00
N HIS A 309 -13.97 5.04 2.20
CA HIS A 309 -14.93 4.00 2.55
C HIS A 309 -16.35 4.56 2.63
N ALA A 310 -17.34 3.68 2.48
CA ALA A 310 -18.75 4.03 2.58
C ALA A 310 -19.19 4.20 4.04
N TRP A 311 -18.72 5.27 4.68
CA TRP A 311 -19.12 5.63 6.03
C TRP A 311 -20.59 6.05 6.08
N GLY A 312 -21.29 5.66 7.13
CA GLY A 312 -22.58 6.24 7.47
C GLY A 312 -22.43 7.75 7.79
N PRO A 313 -23.48 8.56 7.62
CA PRO A 313 -23.43 9.98 7.95
C PRO A 313 -22.95 10.21 9.39
N GLY A 314 -21.87 10.97 9.58
CA GLY A 314 -21.34 11.35 10.91
C GLY A 314 -20.46 10.30 11.60
N VAL A 315 -20.37 9.06 11.08
CA VAL A 315 -19.63 7.97 11.75
C VAL A 315 -18.15 8.30 11.89
N CYS A 316 -17.50 8.83 10.84
CA CYS A 316 -16.10 9.24 10.96
C CYS A 316 -15.88 10.30 12.03
N GLU A 317 -16.78 11.28 12.10
CA GLU A 317 -16.69 12.39 13.04
C GLU A 317 -16.90 11.91 14.48
N GLU A 318 -17.83 10.99 14.72
CA GLU A 318 -18.02 10.32 16.01
C GLU A 318 -16.78 9.56 16.46
N LEU A 319 -16.18 8.75 15.58
CA LEU A 319 -14.93 8.03 15.89
C LEU A 319 -13.76 8.97 16.19
N LEU A 320 -13.67 10.12 15.50
CA LEU A 320 -12.67 11.14 15.78
C LEU A 320 -12.90 11.80 17.14
N GLU A 321 -14.15 12.07 17.53
CA GLU A 321 -14.49 12.61 18.85
C GLU A 321 -14.15 11.61 19.98
N GLU A 322 -14.41 10.32 19.79
CA GLU A 322 -14.01 9.27 20.74
C GLU A 322 -12.48 9.18 20.89
N LEU A 323 -11.75 9.19 19.77
CA LEU A 323 -10.29 9.18 19.79
C LEU A 323 -9.71 10.43 20.46
N ASP A 324 -10.28 11.61 20.24
CA ASP A 324 -9.87 12.84 20.94
C ASP A 324 -10.11 12.72 22.45
N ALA A 325 -11.27 12.20 22.85
CA ALA A 325 -11.61 12.01 24.25
C ALA A 325 -10.62 11.07 24.97
N VAL A 326 -10.18 9.98 24.31
CA VAL A 326 -9.18 9.05 24.84
C VAL A 326 -7.79 9.69 24.91
N LEU A 327 -7.31 10.29 23.81
CA LEU A 327 -5.96 10.86 23.74
C LEU A 327 -5.81 12.12 24.61
N SER A 328 -6.90 12.79 24.93
CA SER A 328 -6.94 13.94 25.83
C SER A 328 -6.93 13.57 27.32
N ARG A 329 -7.08 12.29 27.69
CA ARG A 329 -7.04 11.87 29.11
C ARG A 329 -5.67 12.18 29.74
N PRO A 330 -5.61 12.56 31.04
CA PRO A 330 -4.36 12.94 31.71
C PRO A 330 -3.26 11.88 31.59
N GLU A 331 -3.62 10.60 31.68
CA GLU A 331 -2.71 9.46 31.57
C GLU A 331 -2.04 9.34 30.19
N TYR A 332 -2.77 9.59 29.10
CA TYR A 332 -2.20 9.63 27.75
C TYR A 332 -1.38 10.88 27.50
N ARG A 333 -1.78 12.02 28.08
CA ARG A 333 -0.95 13.25 28.02
C ARG A 333 0.37 13.06 28.75
N ALA A 334 0.37 12.35 29.88
CA ALA A 334 1.57 12.07 30.65
C ALA A 334 2.61 11.25 29.85
N VAL A 335 2.17 10.33 28.97
CA VAL A 335 3.05 9.58 28.05
C VAL A 335 3.91 10.53 27.20
N LEU A 336 3.33 11.64 26.73
CA LEU A 336 4.08 12.62 25.93
C LEU A 336 5.02 13.50 26.75
N HIS A 337 4.93 13.46 28.08
CA HIS A 337 5.74 14.25 29.01
C HIS A 337 6.75 13.41 29.80
N ALA A 338 6.74 12.09 29.64
CA ALA A 338 7.72 11.21 30.24
C ALA A 338 9.14 11.58 29.78
N GLU A 339 10.08 11.64 30.73
CA GLU A 339 11.48 11.90 30.43
C GLU A 339 12.07 10.71 29.68
N VAL A 340 12.48 10.93 28.43
CA VAL A 340 13.27 9.94 27.68
C VAL A 340 14.68 9.95 28.28
N GLY A 341 15.06 8.85 28.95
CA GLY A 341 16.39 8.71 29.55
C GLY A 341 17.50 9.05 28.56
N ASP A 342 18.49 9.81 29.03
CA ASP A 342 19.63 10.23 28.21
C ASP A 342 20.42 9.00 27.79
N ALA A 343 20.45 8.69 26.49
CA ALA A 343 21.31 7.65 25.95
C ALA A 343 22.74 8.18 26.00
N GLY A 344 23.39 8.01 27.16
CA GLY A 344 24.74 8.46 27.42
C GLY A 344 25.73 7.96 26.38
N ASP A 345 26.67 8.85 26.06
CA ASP A 345 27.86 8.63 25.24
C ASP A 345 28.63 7.38 25.71
N VAL A 346 28.51 6.27 24.96
CA VAL A 346 29.38 5.09 25.12
C VAL A 346 30.19 4.97 23.85
N GLY A 347 31.49 5.21 24.00
CA GLY A 347 32.46 5.27 22.94
C GLY A 347 32.50 4.05 22.03
N ASP A 348 32.91 4.35 20.80
CA ASP A 348 33.28 3.49 19.70
C ASP A 348 33.72 2.07 20.09
N THR A 349 32.81 1.10 19.92
CA THR A 349 33.20 -0.29 19.68
C THR A 349 32.44 -0.79 18.46
N GLY A 350 33.19 -0.95 17.35
CA GLY A 350 32.71 -1.35 16.03
C GLY A 350 31.92 -2.67 16.01
N SER A 351 30.62 -2.59 16.27
CA SER A 351 29.65 -3.67 16.12
C SER A 351 28.54 -3.26 15.15
N ARG A 352 28.07 -4.25 14.37
CA ARG A 352 27.06 -4.15 13.29
C ARG A 352 25.91 -3.19 13.59
N PRO A 353 25.40 -2.45 12.58
CA PRO A 353 24.21 -1.63 12.76
C PRO A 353 23.00 -2.53 13.03
N GLY A 354 22.35 -2.36 14.18
CA GLY A 354 21.08 -3.05 14.45
C GLY A 354 20.51 -2.95 15.86
N THR A 355 21.30 -3.06 16.93
CA THR A 355 20.73 -3.26 18.28
C THR A 355 21.63 -2.72 19.41
N GLY A 356 22.03 -1.44 19.32
CA GLY A 356 22.72 -0.74 20.40
C GLY A 356 21.74 -0.16 21.45
N PRO A 357 22.11 -0.05 22.74
CA PRO A 357 21.24 0.47 23.81
C PRO A 357 20.72 1.91 23.62
N GLY A 358 21.34 2.71 22.74
CA GLY A 358 20.97 4.12 22.50
C GLY A 358 19.93 4.36 21.40
N ILE A 359 19.63 3.37 20.55
CA ILE A 359 18.71 3.55 19.40
C ILE A 359 17.24 3.69 19.89
N GLY A 360 16.89 3.03 21.00
CA GLY A 360 15.56 3.08 21.60
C GLY A 360 15.16 4.51 22.02
N GLY A 361 16.05 5.23 22.71
CA GLY A 361 15.76 6.60 23.19
C GLY A 361 15.60 7.62 22.05
N VAL A 362 16.37 7.51 20.97
CA VAL A 362 16.24 8.43 19.82
C VAL A 362 14.93 8.17 19.07
N ALA A 363 14.58 6.91 18.81
CA ALA A 363 13.31 6.56 18.15
C ALA A 363 12.09 6.98 18.99
N GLU A 364 12.16 6.78 20.30
CA GLU A 364 11.12 7.20 21.24
C GLU A 364 10.96 8.73 21.27
N ARG A 365 12.06 9.47 21.37
CA ARG A 365 12.06 10.94 21.32
C ARG A 365 11.44 11.45 20.02
N ARG A 366 11.80 10.88 18.87
CA ARG A 366 11.23 11.23 17.55
C ARG A 366 9.71 11.05 17.54
N ARG A 367 9.24 9.92 18.08
CA ARG A 367 7.81 9.59 18.13
C ARG A 367 7.04 10.52 19.09
N ILE A 368 7.59 10.84 20.26
CA ILE A 368 7.01 11.84 21.18
C ILE A 368 6.90 13.21 20.50
N ASP A 369 7.98 13.66 19.86
CA ASP A 369 8.01 14.95 19.19
C ASP A 369 7.05 15.02 18.00
N TRP A 370 6.93 13.93 17.24
CA TRP A 370 5.90 13.79 16.21
C TRP A 370 4.51 13.88 16.81
N ALA A 371 4.22 13.09 17.85
CA ALA A 371 2.92 13.05 18.51
C ALA A 371 2.51 14.44 19.02
N ARG A 372 3.42 15.18 19.67
CA ARG A 372 3.17 16.56 20.13
C ARG A 372 2.78 17.52 19.00
N ARG A 373 3.39 17.38 17.81
CA ARG A 373 3.09 18.21 16.64
C ARG A 373 1.77 17.80 15.97
N ALA A 374 1.54 16.50 15.82
CA ALA A 374 0.43 15.96 15.05
C ALA A 374 -0.89 15.85 15.85
N ALA A 375 -0.83 15.76 17.19
CA ALA A 375 -1.99 15.47 18.05
C ALA A 375 -3.20 16.39 17.84
N ARG A 376 -2.99 17.65 17.45
CA ARG A 376 -4.09 18.61 17.26
C ARG A 376 -4.70 18.56 15.87
N GLN A 377 -4.00 18.01 14.89
CA GLN A 377 -4.40 18.07 13.49
C GLN A 377 -5.75 17.36 13.22
N PRO A 378 -5.94 16.08 13.61
CA PRO A 378 -7.13 15.34 13.21
C PRO A 378 -8.42 15.83 13.89
N PHE A 379 -8.31 16.50 15.03
CA PHE A 379 -9.44 16.95 15.86
C PHE A 379 -9.82 18.42 15.64
N ARG A 380 -9.11 19.13 14.74
CA ARG A 380 -9.58 20.44 14.30
C ARG A 380 -10.88 20.25 13.54
N ARG A 381 -11.99 20.66 14.16
CA ARG A 381 -13.27 20.73 13.46
C ARG A 381 -13.08 21.54 12.19
N LEU A 382 -13.32 20.88 11.04
CA LEU A 382 -13.44 21.54 9.74
C LEU A 382 -14.73 22.37 9.78
N THR A 383 -14.66 23.51 10.45
CA THR A 383 -15.81 24.35 10.76
C THR A 383 -15.94 25.43 9.71
N GLU A 384 -16.11 25.08 8.43
CA GLU A 384 -16.48 26.06 7.41
C GLU A 384 -17.39 25.44 6.33
N PRO A 385 -18.34 26.22 5.77
CA PRO A 385 -19.40 25.71 4.91
C PRO A 385 -18.80 25.24 3.58
N ALA A 386 -18.67 23.92 3.39
CA ALA A 386 -18.38 23.27 2.11
C ALA A 386 -17.52 24.11 1.14
N GLY A 387 -16.36 24.59 1.61
CA GLY A 387 -15.30 25.05 0.74
C GLY A 387 -14.66 23.82 0.11
N ARG A 388 -14.81 23.67 -1.21
CA ARG A 388 -14.46 22.45 -1.96
C ARG A 388 -13.04 21.96 -1.69
N LEU A 389 -12.01 22.79 -1.55
CA LEU A 389 -10.61 22.35 -1.41
C LEU A 389 -10.05 22.55 0.01
N ARG A 390 -9.39 21.52 0.54
CA ARG A 390 -8.58 21.58 1.76
C ARG A 390 -7.24 20.88 1.57
N ILE A 391 -6.16 21.49 2.05
CA ILE A 391 -4.78 21.03 1.87
C ILE A 391 -4.18 20.73 3.25
N GLU A 392 -4.05 19.45 3.59
CA GLU A 392 -3.43 19.01 4.83
C GLU A 392 -2.00 18.52 4.58
N THR A 393 -1.05 18.91 5.44
CA THR A 393 0.28 18.27 5.44
C THR A 393 0.35 17.31 6.61
N VAL A 394 0.53 16.03 6.34
CA VAL A 394 0.51 14.97 7.34
C VAL A 394 1.88 14.32 7.44
N VAL A 395 2.35 14.18 8.68
CA VAL A 395 3.53 13.38 9.01
C VAL A 395 3.04 12.08 9.64
N ARG A 396 3.45 10.93 9.09
CA ARG A 396 3.14 9.62 9.68
C ARG A 396 3.97 9.35 10.93
N ASP A 397 3.53 8.37 11.71
CA ASP A 397 4.28 7.84 12.84
C ASP A 397 5.72 7.48 12.41
N PRO A 398 6.76 8.03 13.07
CA PRO A 398 8.16 7.76 12.76
C PRO A 398 8.58 6.28 12.85
N VAL A 399 7.81 5.42 13.52
CA VAL A 399 8.03 3.96 13.51
C VAL A 399 7.91 3.39 12.11
N GLU A 400 7.09 3.97 11.26
CA GLU A 400 6.96 3.59 9.85
C GLU A 400 7.29 4.81 9.00
N PRO A 401 8.60 5.15 8.87
CA PRO A 401 9.02 6.43 8.35
C PRO A 401 8.67 6.54 6.88
N ASP A 402 7.53 7.18 6.58
CA ASP A 402 7.09 7.51 5.24
C ASP A 402 7.49 8.94 4.83
N THR A 403 7.28 9.30 3.56
CA THR A 403 7.35 10.68 3.10
C THR A 403 6.30 11.52 3.83
N VAL A 404 6.58 12.83 3.97
CA VAL A 404 5.56 13.77 4.45
C VAL A 404 4.55 13.92 3.34
N GLU A 405 3.28 13.68 3.64
CA GLU A 405 2.20 13.62 2.67
C GLU A 405 1.49 14.98 2.59
N VAL A 406 1.32 15.53 1.39
CA VAL A 406 0.30 16.55 1.14
C VAL A 406 -0.99 15.83 0.77
N ARG A 407 -2.09 16.14 1.47
CA ARG A 407 -3.40 15.55 1.23
C ARG A 407 -4.32 16.64 0.71
N LEU A 408 -4.64 16.55 -0.58
CA LEU A 408 -5.59 17.40 -1.28
C LEU A 408 -6.98 16.81 -1.11
N LEU A 409 -7.80 17.42 -0.28
CA LEU A 409 -9.18 17.01 -0.01
C LEU A 409 -10.11 17.85 -0.86
N ILE A 410 -10.92 17.21 -1.71
CA ILE A 410 -12.05 17.86 -2.38
C ILE A 410 -13.36 17.38 -1.75
N ASP A 411 -14.16 18.29 -1.22
CA ASP A 411 -15.40 17.96 -0.49
C ASP A 411 -15.14 16.96 0.65
N GLY A 412 -14.00 17.13 1.34
CA GLY A 412 -13.57 16.24 2.43
C GLY A 412 -13.03 14.87 1.99
N ARG A 413 -12.92 14.61 0.68
CA ARG A 413 -12.42 13.35 0.12
C ARG A 413 -11.01 13.49 -0.46
N PRO A 414 -10.08 12.58 -0.14
CA PRO A 414 -8.69 12.69 -0.61
C PRO A 414 -8.56 12.35 -2.11
N LEU A 415 -8.19 13.35 -2.91
CA LEU A 415 -8.13 13.29 -4.37
C LEU A 415 -7.14 12.21 -4.87
N VAL A 416 -5.91 12.21 -4.36
CA VAL A 416 -4.84 11.33 -4.88
C VAL A 416 -5.14 9.84 -4.69
N PRO A 417 -5.49 9.35 -3.49
CA PRO A 417 -5.87 7.95 -3.33
C PRO A 417 -7.19 7.60 -4.01
N GLU A 418 -8.09 8.57 -4.27
CA GLU A 418 -9.35 8.31 -4.98
C GLU A 418 -9.18 8.08 -6.48
N PHE A 419 -8.30 8.84 -7.15
CA PHE A 419 -8.22 8.82 -8.61
C PHE A 419 -6.92 8.22 -9.15
N PHE A 420 -5.82 8.28 -8.40
CA PHE A 420 -4.52 7.79 -8.85
C PHE A 420 -4.09 6.53 -8.10
N GLY A 421 -4.04 6.59 -6.77
CA GLY A 421 -3.78 5.45 -5.89
C GLY A 421 -2.34 4.90 -5.86
N ARG A 422 -1.47 5.22 -6.83
CA ARG A 422 -0.15 4.57 -7.00
C ARG A 422 1.03 5.21 -6.28
N GLY A 423 0.74 6.09 -5.33
CA GLY A 423 1.73 6.86 -4.62
C GLY A 423 1.08 7.97 -3.81
N ALA A 424 1.86 8.59 -2.93
CA ALA A 424 1.47 9.80 -2.25
C ALA A 424 1.49 11.01 -3.19
N ALA A 425 0.80 12.08 -2.81
CA ALA A 425 1.04 13.37 -3.44
C ALA A 425 2.48 13.82 -3.20
N HIS A 426 2.97 14.68 -4.08
CA HIS A 426 4.28 15.27 -3.94
C HIS A 426 4.43 16.02 -2.60
N PRO A 427 5.65 16.08 -2.05
CA PRO A 427 5.88 16.65 -0.73
C PRO A 427 5.59 18.16 -0.69
N PRO A 428 5.39 18.76 0.50
CA PRO A 428 5.05 20.18 0.63
C PRO A 428 6.11 21.10 0.03
N GLU A 429 7.39 20.69 0.01
CA GLU A 429 8.47 21.45 -0.64
C GLU A 429 8.26 21.61 -2.16
N TRP A 430 7.57 20.66 -2.80
CA TRP A 430 7.22 20.70 -4.22
C TRP A 430 5.89 21.42 -4.44
N LEU A 431 4.81 21.03 -3.76
CA LEU A 431 3.47 21.57 -4.05
C LEU A 431 3.25 22.97 -3.48
N LEU A 432 3.75 23.23 -2.27
CA LEU A 432 3.45 24.46 -1.52
C LEU A 432 4.61 25.45 -1.60
N ASP A 433 5.81 25.05 -1.20
CA ASP A 433 6.94 25.98 -1.09
C ASP A 433 7.39 26.55 -2.45
N SER A 434 7.09 25.87 -3.55
CA SER A 434 7.40 26.36 -4.90
C SER A 434 6.29 27.22 -5.52
N GLY A 435 5.16 27.40 -4.81
CA GLY A 435 4.00 28.17 -5.27
C GLY A 435 3.20 27.49 -6.39
N ARG A 436 3.42 26.18 -6.63
CA ARG A 436 2.80 25.44 -7.73
C ARG A 436 1.28 25.37 -7.69
N LEU A 437 0.68 25.49 -6.51
CA LEU A 437 -0.78 25.52 -6.38
C LEU A 437 -1.37 26.93 -6.52
N ARG A 438 -0.58 27.99 -6.67
CA ARG A 438 -1.10 29.37 -6.81
C ARG A 438 -1.73 29.55 -8.19
N ALA A 439 -3.00 29.97 -8.23
CA ALA A 439 -3.71 30.15 -9.48
C ALA A 439 -3.32 31.46 -10.16
N THR A 440 -3.04 31.40 -11.46
CA THR A 440 -2.71 32.55 -12.32
C THR A 440 -3.65 32.61 -13.52
N GLU A 441 -3.81 33.78 -14.14
CA GLU A 441 -4.62 33.90 -15.37
C GLU A 441 -4.06 33.03 -16.51
N GLU A 442 -2.73 32.90 -16.58
CA GLU A 442 -2.09 31.94 -17.48
C GLU A 442 -2.23 30.52 -16.91
N PRO A 443 -2.91 29.60 -17.63
CA PRO A 443 -3.02 28.20 -17.20
C PRO A 443 -1.64 27.53 -17.16
N HIS A 444 -1.39 26.74 -16.12
CA HIS A 444 -0.15 25.97 -15.99
C HIS A 444 -0.42 24.56 -15.45
N GLU A 445 0.38 23.60 -15.89
CA GLU A 445 0.27 22.21 -15.46
C GLU A 445 1.05 21.97 -14.17
N VAL A 446 0.45 21.20 -13.26
CA VAL A 446 1.04 20.79 -11.98
C VAL A 446 0.97 19.28 -11.86
N GLN A 447 2.12 18.65 -11.65
CA GLN A 447 2.18 17.25 -11.22
C GLN A 447 1.84 17.19 -9.72
N LEU A 448 0.68 16.60 -9.39
CA LEU A 448 0.19 16.45 -8.02
C LEU A 448 0.80 15.22 -7.33
N ALA A 449 0.95 14.13 -8.06
CA ALA A 449 1.46 12.86 -7.53
C ALA A 449 2.23 12.10 -8.62
N GLU A 450 3.24 11.35 -8.22
CA GLU A 450 3.95 10.39 -9.07
C GLU A 450 3.81 8.98 -8.48
N ALA A 451 3.76 7.97 -9.32
CA ALA A 451 3.75 6.60 -8.82
C ALA A 451 5.04 6.30 -8.04
N HIS A 452 4.94 5.48 -6.99
CA HIS A 452 6.10 5.09 -6.17
C HIS A 452 7.26 4.50 -7.00
N CYS A 453 6.94 3.83 -8.11
CA CYS A 453 7.93 3.24 -9.01
C CYS A 453 8.54 4.24 -10.02
N THR A 454 7.81 5.27 -10.44
CA THR A 454 8.14 6.38 -11.38
C THR A 454 7.00 6.65 -12.38
N GLU A 455 6.95 7.87 -12.92
CA GLU A 455 6.04 8.26 -14.01
C GLU A 455 6.21 7.37 -15.26
N GLY A 456 7.45 6.97 -15.58
CA GLY A 456 7.71 6.11 -16.74
C GLY A 456 7.13 4.69 -16.64
N CYS A 457 6.86 4.20 -15.41
CA CYS A 457 6.33 2.87 -15.18
C CYS A 457 4.81 2.89 -14.95
N CYS A 458 4.34 3.60 -13.94
CA CYS A 458 2.93 3.62 -13.55
C CYS A 458 2.25 4.98 -13.71
N GLY A 459 2.96 5.97 -14.27
CA GLY A 459 2.45 7.31 -14.56
C GLY A 459 2.44 8.25 -13.35
N ALA A 460 1.81 9.39 -13.56
CA ALA A 460 1.65 10.47 -12.59
C ALA A 460 0.27 11.11 -12.76
N LEU A 461 -0.19 11.82 -11.74
CA LEU A 461 -1.41 12.63 -11.77
C LEU A 461 -1.04 14.09 -12.01
N HIS A 462 -1.48 14.65 -13.13
CA HIS A 462 -1.34 16.08 -13.43
C HIS A 462 -2.69 16.76 -13.54
N VAL A 463 -2.70 18.05 -13.22
CA VAL A 463 -3.84 18.96 -13.36
C VAL A 463 -3.38 20.26 -14.00
N THR A 464 -4.24 20.90 -14.78
CA THR A 464 -4.04 22.29 -15.21
C THR A 464 -4.80 23.22 -14.28
N ILE A 465 -4.11 24.20 -13.71
CA ILE A 465 -4.69 25.20 -12.81
C ILE A 465 -4.73 26.54 -13.53
N ARG A 466 -5.91 27.19 -13.52
CA ARG A 466 -6.11 28.52 -14.08
C ARG A 466 -7.02 29.36 -13.21
N ARG A 467 -6.73 30.65 -13.11
CA ARG A 467 -7.65 31.65 -12.59
C ARG A 467 -8.60 32.13 -13.70
N ASP A 468 -9.88 32.05 -13.44
CA ASP A 468 -10.95 32.47 -14.34
C ASP A 468 -11.86 33.46 -13.61
N GLY A 469 -11.44 34.73 -13.57
CA GLY A 469 -12.14 35.78 -12.83
C GLY A 469 -12.17 35.52 -11.32
N ASP A 470 -13.36 35.30 -10.78
CA ASP A 470 -13.63 34.97 -9.38
C ASP A 470 -13.58 33.47 -9.09
N GLU A 471 -13.28 32.63 -10.09
CA GLU A 471 -13.10 31.20 -9.91
C GLU A 471 -11.65 30.76 -10.16
N VAL A 472 -11.26 29.66 -9.52
CA VAL A 472 -10.09 28.85 -9.88
C VAL A 472 -10.59 27.54 -10.46
N VAL A 473 -10.08 27.19 -11.64
CA VAL A 473 -10.47 26.00 -12.39
C VAL A 473 -9.33 25.00 -12.40
N TRP A 474 -9.64 23.76 -12.00
CA TRP A 474 -8.78 22.60 -12.16
C TRP A 474 -9.36 21.72 -13.27
N SER A 475 -8.66 21.65 -14.40
CA SER A 475 -9.09 20.96 -15.63
C SER A 475 -7.96 20.15 -16.27
N ASP A 476 -8.25 19.57 -17.43
CA ASP A 476 -7.26 18.93 -18.32
C ASP A 476 -6.38 17.89 -17.62
N TRP A 477 -7.03 17.04 -16.84
CA TRP A 477 -6.39 16.01 -16.04
C TRP A 477 -5.61 15.02 -16.90
N ARG A 478 -4.34 14.78 -16.53
CA ARG A 478 -3.57 13.65 -17.06
C ARG A 478 -3.41 12.61 -15.96
N CYS A 479 -4.15 11.52 -16.08
CA CYS A 479 -4.07 10.38 -15.19
C CYS A 479 -4.06 9.08 -16.00
N PRO A 480 -3.08 8.19 -15.82
CA PRO A 480 -3.11 6.88 -16.47
C PRO A 480 -4.33 6.08 -15.98
N PRO A 481 -5.01 5.32 -16.86
CA PRO A 481 -6.13 4.50 -16.45
C PRO A 481 -5.69 3.45 -15.42
N PRO A 482 -6.54 3.11 -14.43
CA PRO A 482 -6.27 2.02 -13.50
C PRO A 482 -6.02 0.69 -14.25
N PRO A 483 -5.05 -0.14 -13.84
CA PRO A 483 -4.93 -1.50 -14.35
C PRO A 483 -6.19 -2.31 -13.97
N PRO A 484 -6.49 -3.41 -14.67
CA PRO A 484 -7.66 -4.25 -14.38
C PRO A 484 -7.73 -4.81 -12.95
N SER A 485 -6.59 -4.85 -12.25
CA SER A 485 -6.47 -5.33 -10.87
C SER A 485 -6.61 -4.21 -9.83
N SER A 486 -6.83 -2.96 -10.25
CA SER A 486 -6.95 -1.83 -9.33
C SER A 486 -8.29 -1.85 -8.60
N PRO A 487 -8.34 -1.47 -7.30
CA PRO A 487 -9.59 -1.16 -6.63
C PRO A 487 -10.29 0.08 -7.22
N LEU A 488 -9.54 0.94 -7.91
CA LEU A 488 -10.07 2.16 -8.47
C LEU A 488 -10.82 1.85 -9.76
N HIS A 489 -12.10 2.21 -9.79
CA HIS A 489 -12.85 2.22 -11.04
C HIS A 489 -12.33 3.36 -11.93
N THR A 490 -12.29 3.14 -13.24
CA THR A 490 -12.04 4.21 -14.21
C THR A 490 -13.15 5.24 -14.09
N ARG A 491 -12.92 6.26 -13.27
CA ARG A 491 -13.76 7.44 -13.13
C ARG A 491 -13.08 8.59 -13.83
N GLU A 492 -13.85 9.29 -14.65
CA GLU A 492 -13.38 10.53 -15.25
C GLU A 492 -13.22 11.57 -14.12
N LEU A 493 -12.07 12.22 -14.07
CA LEU A 493 -11.82 13.33 -13.16
C LEU A 493 -12.61 14.54 -13.67
N PRO A 494 -13.62 15.04 -12.93
CA PRO A 494 -14.38 16.18 -13.39
C PRO A 494 -13.53 17.46 -13.35
N GLU A 495 -13.97 18.47 -14.10
CA GLU A 495 -13.50 19.84 -13.87
C GLU A 495 -13.98 20.30 -12.48
N TYR A 496 -13.06 20.82 -11.67
CA TYR A 496 -13.41 21.43 -10.39
C TYR A 496 -13.29 22.94 -10.49
N ARG A 497 -14.31 23.62 -9.96
CA ARG A 497 -14.37 25.08 -9.83
C ARG A 497 -14.43 25.45 -8.37
N PHE A 498 -13.55 26.35 -7.97
CA PHE A 498 -13.43 26.86 -6.61
C PHE A 498 -13.64 28.37 -6.63
N ASP A 499 -14.26 28.93 -5.59
CA ASP A 499 -14.18 30.38 -5.35
C ASP A 499 -12.71 30.78 -5.18
N ALA A 500 -12.27 31.80 -5.93
CA ALA A 500 -10.87 32.19 -5.98
C ALA A 500 -10.36 32.74 -4.65
N ALA A 501 -11.19 33.49 -3.91
CA ALA A 501 -10.79 34.05 -2.62
C ALA A 501 -10.60 32.95 -1.57
N ALA A 502 -11.50 31.97 -1.53
CA ALA A 502 -11.40 30.80 -0.66
C ALA A 502 -10.19 29.92 -1.04
N TYR A 503 -9.96 29.70 -2.35
CA TYR A 503 -8.82 28.95 -2.85
C TYR A 503 -7.48 29.62 -2.44
N ASP A 504 -7.33 30.92 -2.70
CA ASP A 504 -6.11 31.67 -2.38
C ASP A 504 -5.86 31.73 -0.86
N ALA A 505 -6.92 31.85 -0.06
CA ALA A 505 -6.83 31.81 1.40
C ALA A 505 -6.35 30.44 1.90
N GLU A 506 -6.88 29.35 1.34
CA GLU A 506 -6.47 27.99 1.70
C GLU A 506 -5.03 27.67 1.26
N VAL A 507 -4.64 28.04 0.04
CA VAL A 507 -3.24 27.89 -0.44
C VAL A 507 -2.29 28.69 0.46
N THR A 508 -2.62 29.96 0.77
CA THR A 508 -1.80 30.79 1.65
C THR A 508 -1.69 30.21 3.06
N ARG A 509 -2.78 29.68 3.60
CA ARG A 509 -2.79 28.99 4.90
C ARG A 509 -1.90 27.75 4.88
N ALA A 510 -2.03 26.90 3.87
CA ALA A 510 -1.26 25.68 3.72
C ALA A 510 0.24 25.98 3.54
N GLU A 511 0.60 26.96 2.72
CA GLU A 511 1.97 27.42 2.53
C GLU A 511 2.57 28.02 3.81
N SER A 512 1.74 28.63 4.68
CA SER A 512 2.20 29.20 5.95
C SER A 512 2.31 28.15 7.08
N ASP A 513 1.77 26.95 6.88
CA ASP A 513 1.83 25.88 7.86
C ASP A 513 3.19 25.18 7.81
N HIS A 514 3.96 25.34 8.88
CA HIS A 514 5.27 24.68 9.07
C HIS A 514 5.28 23.80 10.32
N SER A 515 4.11 23.52 10.90
CA SER A 515 3.97 22.71 12.12
C SER A 515 4.42 21.26 11.91
N TRP A 516 4.42 20.79 10.67
CA TRP A 516 4.90 19.45 10.27
C TRP A 516 6.43 19.32 10.23
N THR A 517 7.19 20.43 10.23
CA THR A 517 8.66 20.39 10.16
C THR A 517 9.28 20.11 11.53
N TRP A 518 10.22 19.15 11.58
CA TRP A 518 11.16 19.00 12.68
C TRP A 518 12.48 19.77 12.36
N PRO A 519 13.39 19.97 13.34
CA PRO A 519 14.52 20.89 13.18
C PRO A 519 15.35 20.66 11.90
N ALA A 520 15.77 19.43 11.64
CA ALA A 520 16.60 19.10 10.47
C ALA A 520 15.89 19.37 9.13
N ARG A 521 14.60 19.01 9.03
CA ARG A 521 13.81 19.28 7.82
C ARG A 521 13.53 20.77 7.64
N ARG A 522 13.38 21.52 8.74
CA ARG A 522 13.25 22.98 8.71
C ARG A 522 14.51 23.65 8.15
N VAL A 523 15.70 23.19 8.54
CA VAL A 523 16.97 23.68 7.96
C VAL A 523 17.00 23.43 6.45
N ALA A 524 16.76 22.20 6.01
CA ALA A 524 16.71 21.84 4.58
C ALA A 524 15.74 22.73 3.79
N ARG A 525 14.51 22.90 4.30
CA ARG A 525 13.49 23.74 3.67
C ARG A 525 13.95 25.19 3.55
N LEU A 526 14.49 25.78 4.62
CA LEU A 526 14.96 27.17 4.60
C LEU A 526 16.13 27.36 3.62
N ILE A 527 17.02 26.37 3.49
CA ILE A 527 18.07 26.40 2.47
C ILE A 527 17.45 26.33 1.07
N ALA A 528 16.51 25.41 0.83
CA ALA A 528 15.84 25.25 -0.46
C ALA A 528 15.14 26.55 -0.91
N VAL A 529 14.38 27.18 -0.01
CA VAL A 529 13.77 28.50 -0.26
C VAL A 529 14.84 29.55 -0.54
N GLY A 530 15.87 29.62 0.30
CA GLY A 530 16.95 30.59 0.16
C GLY A 530 17.74 30.47 -1.15
N LEU A 531 17.85 29.26 -1.71
CA LEU A 531 18.47 28.97 -3.00
C LEU A 531 17.55 29.25 -4.19
N ARG A 532 16.23 29.07 -4.02
CA ARG A 532 15.25 29.44 -5.03
C ARG A 532 15.20 30.96 -5.22
N ASP A 533 15.26 31.70 -4.11
CA ASP A 533 15.25 33.17 -4.12
C ASP A 533 16.57 33.77 -4.62
N ARG A 534 17.67 33.00 -4.53
CA ARG A 534 19.03 33.41 -4.91
C ARG A 534 19.74 32.32 -5.74
N PRO A 535 19.29 32.05 -6.97
CA PRO A 535 19.84 30.99 -7.82
C PRO A 535 21.33 31.20 -8.15
N GLU A 536 21.82 32.44 -8.08
CA GLU A 536 23.22 32.82 -8.29
C GLU A 536 24.20 32.19 -7.29
N LEU A 537 23.71 31.75 -6.12
CA LEU A 537 24.54 31.07 -5.11
C LEU A 537 25.09 29.72 -5.61
N LEU A 538 24.40 29.06 -6.54
CA LEU A 538 24.83 27.80 -7.13
C LEU A 538 25.32 27.95 -8.58
N SER A 539 24.68 28.80 -9.38
CA SER A 539 25.04 28.94 -10.80
C SER A 539 26.47 29.46 -10.99
N ARG A 540 26.97 30.28 -10.06
CA ARG A 540 28.37 30.75 -10.05
C ARG A 540 29.42 29.64 -9.94
N TRP A 541 29.01 28.45 -9.50
CA TRP A 541 29.87 27.26 -9.35
C TRP A 541 29.55 26.20 -10.40
N ASP A 542 28.65 26.47 -11.35
CA ASP A 542 28.08 25.50 -12.29
C ASP A 542 27.43 24.28 -11.58
N VAL A 543 26.84 24.53 -10.42
CA VAL A 543 26.13 23.53 -9.61
C VAL A 543 24.64 23.75 -9.70
N ARG A 544 23.87 22.66 -9.66
CA ARG A 544 22.40 22.67 -9.51
C ARG A 544 22.00 21.95 -8.25
N LEU A 545 20.93 22.43 -7.61
CA LEU A 545 20.32 21.67 -6.52
C LEU A 545 19.57 20.47 -7.11
N GLY A 546 19.91 19.26 -6.65
CA GLY A 546 19.11 18.07 -6.90
C GLY A 546 17.94 18.01 -5.93
N TRP A 547 18.22 17.98 -4.63
CA TRP A 547 17.21 18.07 -3.57
C TRP A 547 17.83 18.60 -2.28
N ALA A 548 17.00 19.13 -1.39
CA ALA A 548 17.34 19.48 -0.01
C ALA A 548 16.31 18.84 0.92
N GLY A 549 16.75 18.11 1.93
CA GLY A 549 15.87 17.32 2.77
C GLY A 549 16.60 16.73 3.97
N THR A 550 16.05 15.64 4.49
CA THR A 550 16.67 14.87 5.57
C THR A 550 17.24 13.58 5.02
N ASP A 551 18.32 13.09 5.61
CA ASP A 551 18.93 11.84 5.20
C ASP A 551 17.92 10.68 5.33
N PHE A 552 17.99 9.74 4.39
CA PHE A 552 17.06 8.63 4.29
C PHE A 552 17.28 7.57 5.39
N ARG A 553 18.50 7.50 5.96
CA ARG A 553 18.85 6.65 7.10
C ARG A 553 18.72 7.40 8.42
N ASP A 554 18.91 8.72 8.40
CA ASP A 554 18.79 9.56 9.58
C ASP A 554 17.95 10.83 9.33
N ARG A 555 16.68 10.77 9.75
CA ARG A 555 15.75 11.89 9.59
C ARG A 555 16.16 13.15 10.35
N ASP A 556 16.99 13.05 11.39
CA ASP A 556 17.45 14.22 12.14
C ASP A 556 18.70 14.86 11.52
N ARG A 557 19.20 14.30 10.41
CA ARG A 557 20.33 14.85 9.67
C ARG A 557 19.85 15.57 8.42
N THR A 558 20.17 16.86 8.33
CA THR A 558 19.92 17.65 7.11
C THR A 558 20.94 17.27 6.04
N ALA A 559 20.47 17.05 4.81
CA ALA A 559 21.30 16.72 3.67
C ALA A 559 20.86 17.46 2.40
N LEU A 560 21.82 17.76 1.54
CA LEU A 560 21.60 18.34 0.22
C LEU A 560 22.29 17.50 -0.85
N SER A 561 21.57 17.17 -1.91
CA SER A 561 22.17 16.63 -3.12
C SER A 561 22.46 17.75 -4.10
N LEU A 562 23.73 17.95 -4.41
CA LEU A 562 24.21 18.93 -5.39
C LEU A 562 24.65 18.21 -6.66
N LEU A 563 24.22 18.70 -7.81
CA LEU A 563 24.47 18.12 -9.12
C LEU A 563 25.41 19.01 -9.92
N TYR A 564 26.39 18.41 -10.60
CA TYR A 564 27.33 19.13 -11.47
C TYR A 564 27.80 18.24 -12.62
N ALA A 565 28.28 18.87 -13.69
CA ALA A 565 28.87 18.14 -14.81
C ALA A 565 30.26 17.62 -14.43
N GLY A 566 30.49 16.31 -14.62
CA GLY A 566 31.80 15.71 -14.60
C GLY A 566 32.62 16.09 -15.82
N GLU A 567 33.94 15.95 -15.74
CA GLU A 567 34.87 16.22 -16.84
C GLU A 567 34.60 15.34 -18.08
N ASP A 568 33.95 14.20 -17.87
CA ASP A 568 33.52 13.23 -18.88
C ASP A 568 32.12 13.50 -19.45
N GLY A 569 31.49 14.61 -19.07
CA GLY A 569 30.11 14.95 -19.45
C GLY A 569 29.04 14.17 -18.68
N SER A 570 29.41 13.31 -17.72
CA SER A 570 28.45 12.64 -16.83
C SER A 570 27.85 13.61 -15.81
N SER A 571 26.63 13.37 -15.35
CA SER A 571 26.09 14.10 -14.20
C SER A 571 26.61 13.46 -12.91
N ARG A 572 27.37 14.21 -12.11
CA ARG A 572 27.84 13.79 -10.78
C ARG A 572 26.96 14.38 -9.69
N HIS A 573 26.78 13.63 -8.61
CA HIS A 573 26.11 14.10 -7.40
C HIS A 573 27.12 14.20 -6.25
N HIS A 574 26.99 15.24 -5.43
CA HIS A 574 27.67 15.38 -4.15
C HIS A 574 26.61 15.52 -3.06
N LEU A 575 26.60 14.57 -2.13
CA LEU A 575 25.74 14.60 -0.97
C LEU A 575 26.45 15.36 0.16
N TRP A 576 25.92 16.51 0.54
CA TRP A 576 26.47 17.34 1.60
C TRP A 576 25.57 17.28 2.84
N HIS A 577 26.14 16.83 3.96
CA HIS A 577 25.46 16.83 5.25
C HIS A 577 25.72 18.13 6.03
N ILE A 578 24.64 18.74 6.53
CA ILE A 578 24.76 19.94 7.36
C ILE A 578 24.92 19.52 8.82
N PRO A 579 26.01 19.91 9.49
CA PRO A 579 26.22 19.57 10.90
C PRO A 579 25.13 20.17 11.77
N ASP A 580 24.77 19.47 12.84
CA ASP A 580 23.94 20.00 13.91
C ASP A 580 24.84 20.48 15.05
N ASP A 581 24.91 21.80 15.21
CA ASP A 581 25.67 22.48 16.26
C ASP A 581 24.76 22.99 17.39
N GLY A 582 23.48 22.58 17.40
CA GLY A 582 22.49 23.00 18.38
C GLY A 582 21.93 24.41 18.16
N THR A 583 22.39 25.15 17.13
CA THR A 583 21.86 26.49 16.83
C THR A 583 20.49 26.43 16.16
N ALA A 584 19.77 27.56 16.19
CA ALA A 584 18.41 27.61 15.67
C ALA A 584 18.38 27.28 14.16
N PRO A 585 17.35 26.57 13.65
CA PRO A 585 17.30 26.18 12.23
C PRO A 585 17.45 27.33 11.22
N LYS A 586 17.01 28.54 11.57
CA LYS A 586 17.16 29.74 10.73
C LYS A 586 18.63 30.19 10.62
N GLU A 587 19.37 30.14 11.72
CA GLU A 587 20.78 30.53 11.78
C GLU A 587 21.63 29.52 11.01
N ARG A 588 21.37 28.22 11.20
CA ARG A 588 22.02 27.14 10.44
C ARG A 588 21.81 27.29 8.93
N ALA A 589 20.57 27.52 8.50
CA ALA A 589 20.27 27.74 7.09
C ALA A 589 20.97 28.98 6.53
N ALA A 590 21.01 30.10 7.28
CA ALA A 590 21.72 31.31 6.88
C ALA A 590 23.24 31.08 6.75
N ALA A 591 23.85 30.33 7.68
CA ALA A 591 25.26 29.97 7.63
C ALA A 591 25.59 29.10 6.41
N VAL A 592 24.72 28.13 6.08
CA VAL A 592 24.85 27.30 4.87
C VAL A 592 24.81 28.16 3.60
N LEU A 593 23.84 29.07 3.50
CA LEU A 593 23.68 29.94 2.33
C LEU A 593 24.86 30.92 2.20
N HIS A 594 25.40 31.41 3.31
CA HIS A 594 26.61 32.23 3.34
C HIS A 594 27.85 31.44 2.87
N ARG A 595 27.97 30.17 3.29
CA ARG A 595 29.07 29.30 2.84
C ARG A 595 29.00 29.04 1.32
N LEU A 596 27.82 28.79 0.78
CA LEU A 596 27.61 28.65 -0.66
C LEU A 596 27.97 29.94 -1.43
N ALA A 597 27.82 31.12 -0.81
CA ALA A 597 28.22 32.38 -1.41
C ALA A 597 29.74 32.60 -1.46
N THR A 598 30.53 31.85 -0.68
CA THR A 598 31.95 32.14 -0.43
C THR A 598 32.90 31.01 -0.80
N VAL A 599 32.44 29.76 -0.75
CA VAL A 599 33.27 28.57 -0.95
C VAL A 599 32.59 27.60 -1.92
N ASP A 600 33.36 27.06 -2.86
CA ASP A 600 32.89 26.08 -3.84
C ASP A 600 32.34 24.82 -3.13
N PRO A 601 31.07 24.44 -3.36
CA PRO A 601 30.45 23.29 -2.70
C PRO A 601 31.11 21.95 -3.03
N ARG A 602 31.88 21.84 -4.12
CA ARG A 602 32.61 20.62 -4.46
C ARG A 602 33.76 20.32 -3.49
N THR A 603 34.16 21.31 -2.67
CA THR A 603 35.21 21.17 -1.67
C THR A 603 34.69 20.79 -0.28
N TYR A 604 33.38 20.64 -0.12
CA TYR A 604 32.79 20.32 1.17
C TYR A 604 33.08 18.85 1.52
N GLY A 605 33.40 18.59 2.79
CA GLY A 605 33.58 17.23 3.30
C GLY A 605 32.26 16.45 3.25
N SER A 606 32.34 15.16 2.94
CA SER A 606 31.21 14.21 2.88
C SER A 606 30.57 13.96 4.25
#